data_AF-I5C5L8-F1
#
_entry.id   AF-I5C5L8-F1
#
_cell.length_a   1.000
_cell.length_b   1.000
_cell.length_c   1.000
_cell.angle_alpha   90.00
_cell.angle_beta   90.00
_cell.angle_gamma   90.00
#
_symmetry.space_group_name_H-M   'P 1'
#
loop_
_entity.id
_entity.type
_entity.pdbx_description
1 polymer ?
#
loop_
_entity_poly.entity_id
_entity_poly.type
_entity_poly.pdbx_seq_one_letter_code
_entity_poly.pdbx_strand_id
1 'polypeptide(L)'
;MFFTFGSLFFDCGIIFDYITHEKYKIMKKLIYFIALGFFFLSADLAFAQSTKEEVKKEQEAIKAEKKAAKAEKKAAKKELADVKKMEKQARNLEKAEKKLAKLEQKASKTDAKRARQQAKYDKAKRRGKASEAQLLKMEVDLKKLELDLVNLNNDIVEQRRTVEKLRY
;
A
#
# COMPACT_ATOMS: atom_id res chain seq x y z
N MET A 1 -90.85 77.13 28.25
CA MET A 1 -90.94 76.21 27.10
C MET A 1 -89.62 75.49 26.97
N PHE A 2 -89.68 74.17 27.09
CA PHE A 2 -88.58 73.20 26.97
C PHE A 2 -87.94 73.25 25.58
N PHE A 3 -86.64 72.93 25.45
CA PHE A 3 -86.20 71.73 24.71
C PHE A 3 -84.71 71.42 24.92
N THR A 4 -84.46 70.14 25.04
CA THR A 4 -83.28 69.40 25.49
C THR A 4 -82.20 69.28 24.41
N PHE A 5 -80.98 69.73 24.71
CA PHE A 5 -79.75 69.42 23.97
C PHE A 5 -78.85 68.55 24.86
N GLY A 6 -79.19 67.27 25.00
CA GLY A 6 -78.49 66.38 25.92
C GLY A 6 -78.91 64.93 25.74
N SER A 7 -78.55 64.32 24.62
CA SER A 7 -78.65 62.86 24.46
C SER A 7 -77.96 62.27 23.21
N LEU A 8 -77.45 63.07 22.28
CA LEU A 8 -76.83 62.54 21.04
C LEU A 8 -75.31 62.32 21.09
N PHE A 9 -74.63 62.73 22.17
CA PHE A 9 -73.17 62.60 22.28
C PHE A 9 -72.69 61.34 23.02
N PHE A 10 -73.57 60.60 23.69
CA PHE A 10 -73.18 59.44 24.50
C PHE A 10 -73.27 58.10 23.74
N ASP A 11 -74.16 57.98 22.74
CA ASP A 11 -74.34 56.74 21.99
C ASP A 11 -73.27 56.51 20.90
N CYS A 12 -72.63 57.57 20.38
CA CYS A 12 -71.50 57.40 19.47
C CYS A 12 -70.21 56.95 20.17
N GLY A 13 -70.03 57.25 21.47
CA GLY A 13 -68.82 56.90 22.23
C GLY A 13 -68.68 55.39 22.48
N ILE A 14 -69.78 54.71 22.83
CA ILE A 14 -69.79 53.26 23.10
C ILE A 14 -69.60 52.46 21.81
N ILE A 15 -70.19 52.91 20.70
CA ILE A 15 -70.00 52.29 19.37
C ILE A 15 -68.55 52.48 18.88
N PHE A 16 -67.94 53.64 19.14
CA PHE A 16 -66.56 53.92 18.76
C PHE A 16 -65.54 53.11 19.58
N ASP A 17 -65.79 52.90 20.88
CA ASP A 17 -65.00 52.01 21.74
C ASP A 17 -65.16 50.52 21.35
N TYR A 18 -66.37 50.09 20.97
CA TYR A 18 -66.61 48.71 20.54
C TYR A 18 -65.93 48.41 19.19
N ILE A 19 -66.01 49.34 18.23
CA ILE A 19 -65.35 49.23 16.92
C ILE A 19 -63.82 49.26 17.05
N THR A 20 -63.28 50.08 17.94
CA THR A 20 -61.82 50.11 18.19
C THR A 20 -61.34 48.84 18.89
N HIS A 21 -62.10 48.28 19.84
CA HIS A 21 -61.76 47.02 20.50
C HIS A 21 -61.83 45.80 19.56
N GLU A 22 -62.81 45.74 18.64
CA GLU A 22 -62.88 44.72 17.59
C GLU A 22 -61.72 44.82 16.59
N LYS A 23 -61.41 46.05 16.13
CA LYS A 23 -60.25 46.30 15.26
C LYS A 23 -58.92 45.94 15.93
N TYR A 24 -58.79 46.19 17.24
CA TYR A 24 -57.60 45.81 18.02
C TYR A 24 -57.47 44.29 18.16
N LYS A 25 -58.59 43.57 18.31
CA LYS A 25 -58.63 42.11 18.36
C LYS A 25 -58.26 41.48 17.01
N ILE A 26 -58.71 42.09 15.90
CA ILE A 26 -58.33 41.69 14.54
C ILE A 26 -56.84 42.00 14.28
N MET A 27 -56.35 43.18 14.66
CA MET A 27 -54.92 43.52 14.53
C MET A 27 -54.02 42.62 15.36
N LYS A 28 -54.38 42.28 16.60
CA LYS A 28 -53.61 41.32 17.42
C LYS A 28 -53.54 39.95 16.76
N LYS A 29 -54.65 39.45 16.19
CA LYS A 29 -54.66 38.20 15.43
C LYS A 29 -53.78 38.29 14.19
N LEU A 30 -53.84 39.39 13.44
CA LEU A 30 -53.01 39.61 12.25
C LEU A 30 -51.51 39.63 12.60
N ILE A 31 -51.13 40.33 13.67
CA ILE A 31 -49.75 40.37 14.17
C ILE A 31 -49.28 38.98 14.61
N TYR A 32 -50.13 38.22 15.31
CA TYR A 32 -49.80 36.85 15.70
C TYR A 32 -49.60 35.95 14.47
N PHE A 33 -50.46 36.05 13.45
CA PHE A 33 -50.30 35.32 12.20
C PHE A 33 -49.00 35.68 11.45
N ILE A 34 -48.65 36.98 11.41
CA ILE A 34 -47.39 37.44 10.80
C ILE A 34 -46.19 36.92 11.59
N ALA A 35 -46.21 36.99 12.93
CA ALA A 35 -45.13 36.48 13.78
C ALA A 35 -44.98 34.96 13.66
N LEU A 36 -46.09 34.23 13.59
CA LEU A 36 -46.10 32.78 13.36
C LEU A 36 -45.51 32.44 11.98
N GLY A 37 -45.91 33.17 10.93
CA GLY A 37 -45.36 33.01 9.58
C GLY A 37 -43.84 33.28 9.52
N PHE A 38 -43.37 34.31 10.23
CA PHE A 38 -41.95 34.62 10.32
C PHE A 38 -41.16 33.54 11.08
N PHE A 39 -41.75 32.96 12.12
CA PHE A 39 -41.17 31.85 12.87
C PHE A 39 -41.03 30.59 12.00
N PHE A 40 -42.07 30.21 11.25
CA PHE A 40 -42.01 29.08 10.31
C PHE A 40 -40.98 29.32 9.20
N LEU A 41 -40.93 30.53 8.63
CA LEU A 41 -39.95 30.86 7.58
C LEU A 41 -38.50 30.82 8.09
N SER A 42 -38.28 31.25 9.33
CA SER A 42 -36.95 31.21 9.97
C SER A 42 -36.53 29.76 10.29
N ALA A 43 -37.48 28.93 10.73
CA ALA A 43 -37.25 27.51 10.99
C ALA A 43 -36.92 26.73 9.70
N ASP A 44 -37.64 26.99 8.61
CA ASP A 44 -37.36 26.38 7.30
C ASP A 44 -35.99 26.80 6.76
N LEU A 45 -35.59 28.07 6.93
CA LEU A 45 -34.27 28.54 6.54
C LEU A 45 -33.15 27.88 7.35
N ALA A 46 -33.33 27.74 8.66
CA ALA A 46 -32.37 27.05 9.53
C ALA A 46 -32.25 25.55 9.19
N PHE A 47 -33.37 24.88 8.92
CA PHE A 47 -33.39 23.48 8.50
C PHE A 47 -32.75 23.27 7.12
N ALA A 48 -32.99 24.19 6.18
CA ALA A 48 -32.35 24.18 4.87
C ALA A 48 -30.83 24.46 4.94
N GLN A 49 -30.38 25.22 5.94
CA GLN A 49 -28.95 25.43 6.19
C GLN A 49 -28.29 24.21 6.83
N SER A 50 -28.92 23.61 7.85
CA SER A 50 -28.39 22.41 8.51
C SER A 50 -28.25 21.23 7.54
N THR A 51 -29.27 20.99 6.71
CA THR A 51 -29.21 19.95 5.66
C THR A 51 -28.12 20.22 4.62
N LYS A 52 -27.90 21.47 4.21
CA LYS A 52 -26.77 21.82 3.31
C LYS A 52 -25.41 21.59 3.96
N GLU A 53 -25.27 21.87 5.26
CA GLU A 53 -24.04 21.59 5.99
C GLU A 53 -23.78 20.10 6.17
N GLU A 54 -24.82 19.31 6.47
CA GLU A 54 -24.73 17.85 6.55
C GLU A 54 -24.31 17.25 5.21
N VAL A 55 -24.95 17.65 4.10
CA VAL A 55 -24.58 17.18 2.75
C VAL A 55 -23.14 17.55 2.39
N LYS A 56 -22.65 18.73 2.79
CA LYS A 56 -21.25 19.11 2.59
C LYS A 56 -20.30 18.23 3.39
N LYS A 57 -20.58 17.99 4.67
CA LYS A 57 -19.79 17.10 5.54
C LYS A 57 -19.74 15.67 5.00
N GLU A 58 -20.87 15.14 4.54
CA GLU A 58 -20.94 13.82 3.90
C GLU A 58 -20.11 13.77 2.61
N GLN A 59 -20.18 14.80 1.75
CA GLN A 59 -19.35 14.85 0.55
C GLN A 59 -17.85 14.93 0.85
N GLU A 60 -17.47 15.66 1.89
CA GLU A 60 -16.08 15.73 2.36
C GLU A 60 -15.62 14.38 2.92
N ALA A 61 -16.46 13.69 3.70
CA ALA A 61 -16.19 12.35 4.21
C ALA A 61 -16.01 11.35 3.06
N ILE A 62 -16.91 11.32 2.07
CA ILE A 62 -16.81 10.46 0.89
C ILE A 62 -15.54 10.77 0.08
N LYS A 63 -15.16 12.05 -0.06
CA LYS A 63 -13.92 12.44 -0.73
C LYS A 63 -12.69 11.97 0.05
N ALA A 64 -12.71 12.07 1.38
CA ALA A 64 -11.64 11.59 2.25
C ALA A 64 -11.50 10.07 2.17
N GLU A 65 -12.60 9.32 2.25
CA GLU A 65 -12.63 7.87 2.09
C GLU A 65 -12.10 7.44 0.71
N LYS A 66 -12.53 8.11 -0.38
CA LYS A 66 -12.01 7.83 -1.73
C LYS A 66 -10.51 8.10 -1.84
N LYS A 67 -9.99 9.12 -1.15
CA LYS A 67 -8.55 9.40 -1.10
C LYS A 67 -7.81 8.32 -0.30
N ALA A 68 -8.34 7.93 0.86
CA ALA A 68 -7.77 6.87 1.69
C ALA A 68 -7.72 5.54 0.94
N ALA A 69 -8.84 5.10 0.34
CA ALA A 69 -8.90 3.87 -0.45
C ALA A 69 -7.93 3.88 -1.66
N LYS A 70 -7.72 5.05 -2.29
CA LYS A 70 -6.71 5.19 -3.35
C LYS A 70 -5.28 5.09 -2.81
N ALA A 71 -5.01 5.64 -1.63
CA ALA A 71 -3.71 5.54 -0.98
C ALA A 71 -3.41 4.09 -0.56
N GLU A 72 -4.37 3.40 0.04
CA GLU A 72 -4.27 1.98 0.40
C GLU A 72 -4.03 1.10 -0.84
N LYS A 73 -4.79 1.30 -1.93
CA LYS A 73 -4.53 0.58 -3.18
C LYS A 73 -3.13 0.83 -3.74
N LYS A 74 -2.58 2.04 -3.59
CA LYS A 74 -1.21 2.34 -3.99
C LYS A 74 -0.19 1.67 -3.06
N ALA A 75 -0.43 1.68 -1.76
CA ALA A 75 0.42 1.00 -0.77
C ALA A 75 0.46 -0.51 -1.02
N ALA A 76 -0.71 -1.16 -1.13
CA ALA A 76 -0.81 -2.59 -1.43
C ALA A 76 -0.14 -2.98 -2.76
N LYS A 77 -0.24 -2.13 -3.79
CA LYS A 77 0.48 -2.34 -5.06
C LYS A 77 2.00 -2.24 -4.90
N LYS A 78 2.50 -1.31 -4.08
CA LYS A 78 3.93 -1.19 -3.78
C LYS A 78 4.42 -2.40 -3.00
N GLU A 79 3.71 -2.79 -1.94
CA GLU A 79 4.03 -3.98 -1.15
C GLU A 79 4.07 -5.24 -2.03
N LEU A 80 3.08 -5.44 -2.90
CA LEU A 80 3.06 -6.58 -3.82
C LEU A 80 4.22 -6.54 -4.83
N ALA A 81 4.63 -5.35 -5.29
CA ALA A 81 5.80 -5.20 -6.15
C ALA A 81 7.10 -5.50 -5.40
N ASP A 82 7.21 -5.10 -4.15
CA ASP A 82 8.38 -5.34 -3.32
C ASP A 82 8.49 -6.82 -2.93
N VAL A 83 7.39 -7.48 -2.56
CA VAL A 83 7.33 -8.94 -2.35
C VAL A 83 7.81 -9.69 -3.59
N LYS A 84 7.34 -9.31 -4.79
CA LYS A 84 7.78 -9.93 -6.05
C LYS A 84 9.26 -9.72 -6.32
N LYS A 85 9.82 -8.56 -5.99
CA LYS A 85 11.27 -8.31 -6.11
C LYS A 85 12.07 -9.19 -5.16
N MET A 86 11.65 -9.27 -3.90
CA MET A 86 12.29 -10.11 -2.88
C MET A 86 12.24 -11.59 -3.28
N GLU A 87 11.10 -12.07 -3.78
CA GLU A 87 10.97 -13.44 -4.26
C GLU A 87 11.88 -13.72 -5.46
N LYS A 88 11.98 -12.77 -6.41
CA LYS A 88 12.90 -12.90 -7.56
C LYS A 88 14.37 -12.93 -7.11
N GLN A 89 14.75 -12.08 -6.15
CA GLN A 89 16.09 -12.07 -5.57
C GLN A 89 16.41 -13.40 -4.88
N ALA A 90 15.50 -13.89 -4.03
CA ALA A 90 15.64 -15.17 -3.35
C ALA A 90 15.81 -16.34 -4.34
N ARG A 91 14.99 -16.40 -5.38
CA ARG A 91 15.10 -17.43 -6.44
C ARG A 91 16.43 -17.36 -7.20
N ASN A 92 16.93 -16.16 -7.47
CA ASN A 92 18.21 -15.98 -8.16
C ASN A 92 19.38 -16.42 -7.29
N LEU A 93 19.35 -16.05 -6.00
CA LEU A 93 20.34 -16.46 -5.01
C LEU A 93 20.35 -17.98 -4.86
N GLU A 94 19.19 -18.61 -4.69
CA GLU A 94 19.07 -20.07 -4.56
C GLU A 94 19.66 -20.81 -5.78
N LYS A 95 19.38 -20.31 -7.00
CA LYS A 95 19.98 -20.86 -8.23
C LYS A 95 21.49 -20.72 -8.25
N ALA A 96 22.02 -19.56 -7.83
CA ALA A 96 23.45 -19.30 -7.80
C ALA A 96 24.17 -20.19 -6.77
N GLU A 97 23.58 -20.38 -5.58
CA GLU A 97 24.10 -21.27 -4.54
C GLU A 97 24.07 -22.73 -4.98
N LYS A 98 22.98 -23.18 -5.62
CA LYS A 98 22.90 -24.54 -6.21
C LYS A 98 23.99 -24.77 -7.27
N LYS A 99 24.28 -23.77 -8.10
CA LYS A 99 25.35 -23.86 -9.11
C LYS A 99 26.72 -23.93 -8.45
N LEU A 100 26.96 -23.12 -7.42
CA LEU A 100 28.19 -23.14 -6.63
C LEU A 100 28.43 -24.52 -6.00
N ALA A 101 27.44 -25.07 -5.30
CA ALA A 101 27.53 -26.39 -4.67
C ALA A 101 27.84 -27.50 -5.69
N LYS A 102 27.27 -27.43 -6.90
CA LYS A 102 27.58 -28.37 -7.99
C LYS A 102 29.03 -28.25 -8.46
N LEU A 103 29.58 -27.04 -8.55
CA LEU A 103 30.97 -26.83 -8.93
C LEU A 103 31.92 -27.34 -7.86
N GLU A 104 31.65 -27.06 -6.58
CA GLU A 104 32.45 -27.57 -5.45
C GLU A 104 32.43 -29.11 -5.39
N GLN A 105 31.28 -29.73 -5.63
CA GLN A 105 31.19 -31.18 -5.72
C GLN A 105 32.00 -31.75 -6.90
N LYS A 106 31.99 -31.06 -8.06
CA LYS A 106 32.81 -31.46 -9.22
C LYS A 106 34.30 -31.33 -8.90
N ALA A 107 34.73 -30.21 -8.30
CA ALA A 107 36.11 -30.00 -7.89
C ALA A 107 36.58 -31.08 -6.93
N SER A 108 35.80 -31.41 -5.89
CA SER A 108 36.12 -32.49 -4.96
C SER A 108 36.26 -33.86 -5.64
N LYS A 109 35.37 -34.19 -6.59
CA LYS A 109 35.46 -35.43 -7.36
C LYS A 109 36.70 -35.47 -8.26
N THR A 110 37.04 -34.36 -8.90
CA THR A 110 38.24 -34.25 -9.75
C THR A 110 39.51 -34.34 -8.91
N ASP A 111 39.55 -33.72 -7.74
CA ASP A 111 40.70 -33.78 -6.83
C ASP A 111 40.91 -35.20 -6.29
N ALA A 112 39.83 -35.90 -5.94
CA ALA A 112 39.89 -37.32 -5.58
C ALA A 112 40.40 -38.20 -6.73
N LYS A 113 40.02 -37.90 -7.98
CA LYS A 113 40.57 -38.59 -9.17
C LYS A 113 42.06 -38.31 -9.33
N ARG A 114 42.49 -37.04 -9.22
CA ARG A 114 43.91 -36.64 -9.28
C ARG A 114 44.71 -37.38 -8.22
N ALA A 115 44.27 -37.38 -6.97
CA ALA A 115 44.96 -38.07 -5.88
C ALA A 115 45.10 -39.58 -6.12
N ARG A 116 44.05 -40.23 -6.64
CA ARG A 116 44.11 -41.65 -7.02
C ARG A 116 45.08 -41.91 -8.17
N GLN A 117 45.10 -41.03 -9.17
CA GLN A 117 46.01 -41.14 -10.32
C GLN A 117 47.46 -40.90 -9.89
N GLN A 118 47.70 -39.97 -8.96
CA GLN A 118 49.01 -39.69 -8.39
C GLN A 118 49.54 -40.90 -7.63
N ALA A 119 48.71 -41.51 -6.78
CA ALA A 119 49.07 -42.72 -6.07
C ALA A 119 49.40 -43.89 -7.03
N LYS A 120 48.72 -43.99 -8.17
CA LYS A 120 49.04 -44.98 -9.22
C LYS A 120 50.38 -44.67 -9.88
N TYR A 121 50.63 -43.41 -10.24
CA TYR A 121 51.89 -42.96 -10.82
C TYR A 121 53.07 -43.22 -9.87
N ASP A 122 52.96 -42.82 -8.60
CA ASP A 122 54.01 -43.02 -7.60
C ASP A 122 54.31 -44.50 -7.37
N LYS A 123 53.26 -45.34 -7.34
CA LYS A 123 53.41 -46.80 -7.22
C LYS A 123 54.09 -47.40 -8.45
N ALA A 124 53.73 -46.96 -9.66
CA ALA A 124 54.34 -47.42 -10.91
C ALA A 124 55.81 -47.02 -10.97
N LYS A 125 56.13 -45.77 -10.62
CA LYS A 125 57.49 -45.22 -10.55
C LYS A 125 58.35 -45.98 -9.53
N ARG A 126 57.84 -46.20 -8.31
CA ARG A 126 58.56 -46.94 -7.25
C ARG A 126 58.81 -48.41 -7.61
N ARG A 127 57.89 -49.05 -8.31
CA ARG A 127 58.03 -50.46 -8.70
C ARG A 127 59.00 -50.65 -9.87
N GLY A 128 59.30 -49.61 -10.65
CA GLY A 128 60.15 -49.69 -11.84
C GLY A 128 59.64 -50.61 -12.95
N LYS A 129 58.37 -51.07 -12.87
CA LYS A 129 57.77 -52.01 -13.83
C LYS A 129 57.04 -51.34 -15.00
N ALA A 130 56.83 -50.02 -14.92
CA ALA A 130 56.18 -49.26 -15.98
C ALA A 130 57.24 -48.74 -16.95
N SER A 131 56.96 -48.81 -18.25
CA SER A 131 57.85 -48.20 -19.24
C SER A 131 57.80 -46.68 -19.12
N GLU A 132 58.84 -46.01 -19.61
CA GLU A 132 58.92 -44.54 -19.60
C GLU A 132 57.74 -43.90 -20.33
N ALA A 133 57.32 -44.48 -21.47
CA ALA A 133 56.13 -44.05 -22.19
C ALA A 133 54.83 -44.18 -21.37
N GLN A 134 54.70 -45.22 -20.53
CA GLN A 134 53.54 -45.37 -19.64
C GLN A 134 53.55 -44.35 -18.52
N LEU A 135 54.73 -44.06 -17.94
CA LEU A 135 54.88 -43.03 -16.91
C LEU A 135 54.55 -41.64 -17.47
N LEU A 136 55.05 -41.30 -18.65
CA LEU A 136 54.73 -40.04 -19.33
C LEU A 136 53.23 -39.90 -19.62
N LYS A 137 52.57 -40.98 -20.05
CA LYS A 137 51.11 -40.97 -20.26
C LYS A 137 50.35 -40.68 -18.97
N MET A 138 50.74 -41.31 -17.86
CA MET A 138 50.14 -41.05 -16.55
C MET A 138 50.40 -39.60 -16.08
N GLU A 139 51.57 -39.06 -16.35
CA GLU A 139 51.92 -37.67 -16.01
C GLU A 139 51.11 -36.65 -16.83
N VAL A 140 50.89 -36.91 -18.12
CA VAL A 140 50.01 -36.09 -18.97
C VAL A 140 48.57 -36.12 -18.44
N ASP A 141 48.07 -37.29 -18.06
CA ASP A 141 46.72 -37.41 -17.49
C ASP A 141 46.60 -36.69 -16.13
N LEU A 142 47.66 -36.69 -15.32
CA LEU A 142 47.72 -35.90 -14.09
C LEU A 142 47.66 -34.40 -14.36
N LYS A 143 48.47 -33.90 -15.30
CA LYS A 143 48.47 -32.48 -15.69
C LYS A 143 47.12 -32.04 -16.26
N LYS A 144 46.42 -32.91 -16.99
CA LYS A 144 45.03 -32.64 -17.43
C LYS A 144 44.08 -32.47 -16.25
N LEU A 145 44.14 -33.37 -15.26
CA LEU A 145 43.31 -33.25 -14.06
C LEU A 145 43.65 -32.01 -13.23
N GLU A 146 44.92 -31.59 -13.19
CA GLU A 146 45.34 -30.35 -12.55
C GLU A 146 44.78 -29.11 -13.26
N LEU A 147 44.83 -29.07 -14.60
CA LEU A 147 44.22 -28.00 -15.38
C LEU A 147 42.70 -27.95 -15.18
N ASP A 148 42.03 -29.11 -15.17
CA ASP A 148 40.60 -29.21 -14.87
C ASP A 148 40.26 -28.64 -13.48
N LEU A 149 41.11 -28.90 -12.47
CA LEU A 149 40.95 -28.33 -11.14
C LEU A 149 41.13 -26.81 -11.10
N VAL A 150 42.13 -26.29 -11.81
CA VAL A 150 42.34 -24.83 -11.92
C VAL A 150 41.13 -24.16 -12.55
N ASN A 151 40.61 -24.72 -13.65
CA ASN A 151 39.42 -24.22 -14.31
C ASN A 151 38.19 -24.26 -13.39
N LEU A 152 37.96 -25.38 -12.70
CA LEU A 152 36.87 -25.50 -11.74
C LEU A 152 37.01 -24.53 -10.56
N ASN A 153 38.22 -24.29 -10.06
CA ASN A 153 38.44 -23.32 -8.99
C ASN A 153 38.17 -21.89 -9.45
N ASN A 154 38.54 -21.53 -10.68
CA ASN A 154 38.21 -20.23 -11.27
C ASN A 154 36.68 -20.08 -11.39
N ASP A 155 35.98 -21.09 -11.91
CA ASP A 155 34.52 -21.10 -11.99
C ASP A 155 33.87 -20.96 -10.61
N ILE A 156 34.41 -21.62 -9.58
CA ILE A 156 33.96 -21.52 -8.18
C ILE A 156 34.13 -20.08 -7.68
N VAL A 157 35.28 -19.46 -7.91
CA VAL A 157 35.56 -18.08 -7.48
C VAL A 157 34.60 -17.09 -8.16
N GLU A 158 34.39 -17.20 -9.46
CA GLU A 158 33.44 -16.37 -10.19
C GLU A 158 32.00 -16.57 -9.69
N GLN A 159 31.62 -17.82 -9.43
CA GLN A 159 30.29 -18.14 -8.94
C GLN A 159 30.10 -17.66 -7.48
N ARG A 160 31.13 -17.73 -6.63
CA ARG A 160 31.11 -17.16 -5.26
C ARG A 160 30.89 -15.65 -5.29
N ARG A 161 31.62 -14.93 -6.14
CA ARG A 161 31.40 -13.49 -6.36
C ARG A 161 29.99 -13.19 -6.82
N THR A 162 29.41 -14.05 -7.67
CA THR A 162 28.02 -13.90 -8.12
C THR A 162 27.04 -14.10 -6.97
N VAL A 163 27.26 -15.09 -6.10
CA VAL A 163 26.44 -15.31 -4.89
C VAL A 163 26.54 -14.13 -3.93
N GLU A 164 27.75 -13.61 -3.69
CA GLU A 164 27.96 -12.43 -2.84
C GLU A 164 27.23 -11.20 -3.38
N LYS A 165 27.32 -10.93 -4.68
CA LYS A 165 26.57 -9.84 -5.34
C LYS A 165 25.05 -9.99 -5.30
N LEU A 166 24.53 -11.20 -5.10
CA LEU A 166 23.09 -11.44 -4.98
C LEU A 166 22.61 -11.41 -3.53
N ARG A 167 23.53 -11.51 -2.56
CA ARG A 167 23.25 -11.42 -1.12
C ARG A 167 23.19 -9.99 -0.61
N TYR A 168 23.97 -9.08 -1.22
CA TYR A 168 24.02 -7.66 -0.89
C TYR A 168 23.37 -6.82 -1.98
#